data_AF-Q2H610-F1
#
_entry.id   AF-Q2H610-F1
#
_cell.length_a   1.000
_cell.length_b   1.000
_cell.length_c   1.000
_cell.angle_alpha   90.00
_cell.angle_beta   90.00
_cell.angle_gamma   90.00
#
_symmetry.space_group_name_H-M   'P 1'
#
loop_
_entity.id
_entity.type
_entity.pdbx_description
1 polymer ?
#
loop_
_entity_poly.entity_id
_entity_poly.type
_entity_poly.pdbx_seq_one_letter_code
_entity_poly.pdbx_strand_id
1 'polypeptide(L)'
;MSLASALQLPYREARDGFWGEQTSTLNWCEEDYNISFYCAEVVNTLTNLVFMWLGIKGLRNVLAYAHSKVFVLAFLGYIVVGLGSMAFHTTLKYEMQLADELPMIYTVCIMGFATFSYRRPAKVQALIAAGLVGLAVFITVYYLVAKDPVFHQVAYGLLTASTIFRGFYVMEKHLRPKLSQRKPAECERYMRGMYTLALTGIFMFLAGFFLWNMDNIFCHHLTATKKQILLPWSVVLEGHGWWHILTGLGIRLSLMLVNANFEPMLRFGVDPYYRTTTAPLRRTQHRQIRTIHITSDNSRFLRHYTPNPSLSPALFRVPSVNMSISNEALQKLVREIESQAAAAQQQISLVRTQTASKQREMRLAQLTRSEIAALPSDTAVYEGVGKMFVAIPVPTLQDKLGSQIKGIETEVDSLGKRLHYLETTAKNSQDHIEKMLRGAGQQ
;
A
#
# COMPACT_ATOMS: atom_id res chain seq x y z
N MET A 1 17.77 -13.94 36.52
CA MET A 1 17.18 -13.80 35.16
C MET A 1 16.06 -12.80 35.25
N SER A 2 16.06 -11.75 34.42
CA SER A 2 14.93 -10.81 34.43
C SER A 2 13.70 -11.50 33.82
N LEU A 3 12.49 -11.06 34.19
CA LEU A 3 11.25 -11.53 33.58
C LEU A 3 11.27 -11.43 32.04
N ALA A 4 12.04 -10.48 31.48
CA ALA A 4 12.21 -10.33 30.05
C ALA A 4 13.04 -11.45 29.41
N SER A 5 13.96 -12.08 30.15
CA SER A 5 14.74 -13.24 29.70
C SER A 5 13.93 -14.54 29.72
N ALA A 6 12.91 -14.62 30.57
CA ALA A 6 12.12 -15.85 30.78
C ALA A 6 11.10 -16.12 29.65
N LEU A 7 10.79 -15.11 28.82
CA LEU A 7 9.82 -15.20 27.72
C LEU A 7 10.48 -15.20 26.34
N GLN A 8 11.80 -15.34 26.27
CA GLN A 8 12.52 -15.30 24.99
C GLN A 8 12.43 -16.63 24.26
N LEU A 9 11.79 -16.60 23.08
CA LEU A 9 11.74 -17.73 22.15
C LEU A 9 12.67 -17.46 20.95
N PRO A 10 13.39 -18.48 20.46
CA PRO A 10 14.29 -18.32 19.33
C PRO A 10 13.52 -17.85 18.09
N TYR A 11 14.05 -16.82 17.43
CA TYR A 11 13.60 -16.41 16.10
C TYR A 11 14.27 -17.35 15.08
N ARG A 12 13.52 -18.33 14.61
CA ARG A 12 13.97 -19.37 13.69
C ARG A 12 14.05 -18.84 12.26
N GLU A 13 14.88 -19.48 11.47
CA GLU A 13 14.97 -19.26 10.02
C GLU A 13 13.77 -19.88 9.31
N ALA A 14 13.49 -19.39 8.11
CA ALA A 14 12.48 -19.91 7.21
C ALA A 14 12.58 -21.44 7.05
N ARG A 15 11.44 -22.10 7.04
CA ARG A 15 11.33 -23.57 6.93
C ARG A 15 10.09 -23.99 6.17
N ASP A 16 10.08 -25.25 5.73
CA ASP A 16 8.90 -25.84 5.11
C ASP A 16 7.71 -25.85 6.09
N GLY A 17 6.56 -25.47 5.56
CA GLY A 17 5.33 -25.35 6.34
C GLY A 17 4.14 -26.05 5.70
N PHE A 18 3.00 -25.98 6.38
CA PHE A 18 1.80 -26.75 6.06
C PHE A 18 1.29 -26.52 4.62
N TRP A 19 1.39 -25.30 4.08
CA TRP A 19 0.86 -24.97 2.76
C TRP A 19 1.80 -25.30 1.60
N GLY A 20 2.98 -25.88 1.87
CA GLY A 20 3.99 -26.19 0.86
C GLY A 20 4.70 -24.95 0.32
N GLU A 21 5.41 -25.11 -0.79
CA GLU A 21 6.29 -24.08 -1.36
C GLU A 21 5.56 -22.80 -1.75
N GLN A 22 6.22 -21.65 -1.60
CA GLN A 22 5.70 -20.36 -2.03
C GLN A 22 5.48 -20.33 -3.55
N THR A 23 4.30 -19.87 -3.98
CA THR A 23 3.99 -19.63 -5.40
C THR A 23 3.69 -18.17 -5.72
N SER A 24 3.53 -17.31 -4.70
CA SER A 24 3.33 -15.87 -4.85
C SER A 24 4.52 -15.18 -5.49
N THR A 25 4.30 -14.04 -6.13
CA THR A 25 5.39 -13.22 -6.70
C THR A 25 6.11 -12.39 -5.63
N LEU A 26 5.53 -12.30 -4.43
CA LEU A 26 6.04 -11.53 -3.29
C LEU A 26 6.22 -12.43 -2.07
N ASN A 27 7.31 -12.22 -1.34
CA ASN A 27 7.57 -12.69 0.03
C ASN A 27 8.04 -11.48 0.85
N TRP A 28 7.56 -11.34 2.09
CA TRP A 28 7.89 -10.19 2.93
C TRP A 28 9.05 -10.53 3.88
N CYS A 29 9.40 -9.60 4.77
CA CYS A 29 10.60 -9.77 5.61
C CYS A 29 10.39 -10.67 6.84
N GLU A 30 9.15 -11.02 7.18
CA GLU A 30 8.87 -11.95 8.28
C GLU A 30 9.34 -13.36 7.87
N GLU A 31 10.08 -14.06 8.72
CA GLU A 31 10.58 -15.41 8.37
C GLU A 31 9.46 -16.44 8.30
N ASP A 32 9.37 -17.13 7.15
CA ASP A 32 8.34 -18.11 6.86
C ASP A 32 8.29 -19.25 7.88
N TYR A 33 7.11 -19.47 8.44
CA TYR A 33 6.80 -20.52 9.41
C TYR A 33 7.67 -20.50 10.67
N ASN A 34 8.29 -19.36 10.99
CA ASN A 34 9.14 -19.19 12.17
C ASN A 34 8.37 -19.48 13.48
N ILE A 35 7.21 -18.82 13.63
CA ILE A 35 6.38 -18.90 14.84
C ILE A 35 5.49 -20.15 14.82
N SER A 36 4.88 -20.47 13.67
CA SER A 36 3.90 -21.56 13.53
C SER A 36 4.16 -22.40 12.28
N PHE A 37 3.85 -23.69 12.33
CA PHE A 37 3.89 -24.57 11.15
C PHE A 37 2.71 -24.35 10.19
N TYR A 38 1.61 -23.77 10.68
CA TYR A 38 0.36 -23.63 9.92
C TYR A 38 0.17 -22.27 9.24
N CYS A 39 0.98 -21.28 9.61
CA CYS A 39 0.87 -19.91 9.14
C CYS A 39 2.28 -19.41 8.83
N ALA A 40 2.52 -19.04 7.57
CA ALA A 40 3.83 -18.62 7.08
C ALA A 40 4.31 -17.35 7.80
N GLU A 41 3.53 -16.27 7.72
CA GLU A 41 3.87 -15.00 8.35
C GLU A 41 2.81 -14.66 9.43
N VAL A 42 3.09 -15.02 10.68
CA VAL A 42 2.11 -14.94 11.78
C VAL A 42 1.80 -13.50 12.16
N VAL A 43 2.82 -12.63 12.23
CA VAL A 43 2.63 -11.22 12.59
C VAL A 43 1.88 -10.51 11.47
N ASN A 44 2.29 -10.69 10.21
CA ASN A 44 1.61 -10.12 9.06
C ASN A 44 0.16 -10.62 8.95
N THR A 45 -0.11 -11.89 9.27
CA THR A 45 -1.48 -12.42 9.32
C THR A 45 -2.30 -11.81 10.46
N LEU A 46 -1.79 -11.80 11.69
CA LEU A 46 -2.57 -11.37 12.87
C LEU A 46 -2.83 -9.87 12.91
N THR A 47 -1.90 -9.06 12.38
CA THR A 47 -2.07 -7.61 12.30
C THR A 47 -3.29 -7.20 11.47
N ASN A 48 -3.73 -8.04 10.53
CA ASN A 48 -4.94 -7.84 9.74
C ASN A 48 -6.26 -7.99 10.54
N LEU A 49 -6.23 -8.49 11.78
CA LEU A 49 -7.41 -8.46 12.66
C LEU A 49 -7.92 -7.02 12.91
N VAL A 50 -7.06 -6.01 12.75
CA VAL A 50 -7.46 -4.60 12.76
C VAL A 50 -8.48 -4.28 11.66
N PHE A 51 -8.33 -4.86 10.47
CA PHE A 51 -9.28 -4.69 9.37
C PHE A 51 -10.61 -5.35 9.71
N MET A 52 -10.59 -6.51 10.36
CA MET A 52 -11.81 -7.21 10.77
C MET A 52 -12.59 -6.39 11.79
N TRP A 53 -11.90 -5.96 12.84
CA TRP A 53 -12.52 -5.18 13.91
C TRP A 53 -13.06 -3.83 13.41
N LEU A 54 -12.24 -3.05 12.69
CA LEU A 54 -12.63 -1.73 12.19
C LEU A 54 -13.69 -1.81 11.09
N GLY A 55 -13.61 -2.83 10.23
CA GLY A 55 -14.58 -3.08 9.16
C GLY A 55 -15.96 -3.44 9.72
N ILE A 56 -16.02 -4.38 10.66
CA ILE A 56 -17.28 -4.77 11.34
C ILE A 56 -17.86 -3.58 12.12
N LYS A 57 -17.02 -2.84 12.85
CA LYS A 57 -17.46 -1.63 13.56
C LYS A 57 -17.99 -0.57 12.60
N GLY A 58 -17.33 -0.35 11.47
CA GLY A 58 -17.76 0.56 10.42
C GLY A 58 -19.09 0.17 9.81
N LEU A 59 -19.25 -1.11 9.46
CA LEU A 59 -20.48 -1.65 8.90
C LEU A 59 -21.66 -1.53 9.88
N ARG A 60 -21.46 -1.88 11.16
CA ARG A 60 -22.47 -1.68 12.21
C ARG A 60 -22.91 -0.23 12.32
N ASN A 61 -21.97 0.71 12.24
CA ASN A 61 -22.29 2.14 12.27
C ASN A 61 -23.09 2.57 11.04
N VAL A 62 -22.73 2.14 9.84
CA VAL A 62 -23.48 2.45 8.60
C VAL A 62 -24.92 1.97 8.68
N LEU A 63 -25.13 0.75 9.17
CA LEU A 63 -26.46 0.18 9.33
C LEU A 63 -27.27 0.88 10.44
N ALA A 64 -26.63 1.22 11.56
CA ALA A 64 -27.31 1.86 12.70
C ALA A 64 -27.69 3.32 12.43
N TYR A 65 -26.87 4.07 11.70
CA TYR A 65 -27.05 5.50 11.46
C TYR A 65 -27.63 5.82 10.07
N ALA A 66 -28.13 4.81 9.35
CA ALA A 66 -28.80 4.93 8.06
C ALA A 66 -27.99 5.68 6.97
N HIS A 67 -26.66 5.53 6.98
CA HIS A 67 -25.78 6.11 5.99
C HIS A 67 -26.06 5.55 4.58
N SER A 68 -25.61 6.25 3.53
CA SER A 68 -25.75 5.82 2.14
C SER A 68 -25.26 4.38 1.93
N LYS A 69 -26.05 3.58 1.20
CA LYS A 69 -25.78 2.15 0.94
C LYS A 69 -24.42 1.89 0.27
N VAL A 70 -23.83 2.89 -0.40
CA VAL A 70 -22.48 2.77 -0.98
C VAL A 70 -21.41 2.49 0.09
N PHE A 71 -21.58 3.00 1.31
CA PHE A 71 -20.64 2.76 2.40
C PHE A 71 -20.75 1.35 2.99
N VAL A 72 -21.89 0.66 2.81
CA VAL A 72 -21.99 -0.77 3.11
C VAL A 72 -21.01 -1.54 2.25
N LEU A 73 -21.01 -1.28 0.93
CA LEU A 73 -20.09 -1.93 0.00
C LEU A 73 -18.63 -1.57 0.29
N ALA A 74 -18.35 -0.31 0.68
CA ALA A 74 -16.99 0.11 1.03
C ALA A 74 -16.45 -0.62 2.27
N PHE A 75 -17.27 -0.77 3.33
CA PHE A 75 -16.85 -1.52 4.53
C PHE A 75 -16.81 -3.04 4.32
N LEU A 76 -17.65 -3.59 3.44
CA LEU A 76 -17.52 -4.98 3.01
C LEU A 76 -16.22 -5.19 2.23
N GLY A 77 -15.89 -4.30 1.29
CA GLY A 77 -14.61 -4.32 0.57
C GLY A 77 -13.41 -4.23 1.52
N TYR A 78 -13.47 -3.35 2.52
CA TYR A 78 -12.46 -3.23 3.57
C TYR A 78 -12.27 -4.53 4.38
N ILE A 79 -13.34 -5.27 4.68
CA ILE A 79 -13.26 -6.60 5.32
C ILE A 79 -12.66 -7.63 4.35
N VAL A 80 -13.05 -7.60 3.07
CA VAL A 80 -12.50 -8.52 2.07
C VAL A 80 -10.99 -8.34 1.89
N VAL A 81 -10.49 -7.10 1.88
CA VAL A 81 -9.04 -6.81 1.86
C VAL A 81 -8.35 -7.48 3.04
N GLY A 82 -8.84 -7.27 4.27
CA GLY A 82 -8.23 -7.88 5.45
C GLY A 82 -8.27 -9.42 5.45
N LEU A 83 -9.37 -10.03 4.98
CA LEU A 83 -9.47 -11.49 4.85
C LEU A 83 -8.52 -12.03 3.78
N GLY A 84 -8.42 -11.34 2.65
CA GLY A 84 -7.48 -11.65 1.57
C GLY A 84 -6.04 -11.60 2.06
N SER A 85 -5.66 -10.51 2.72
CA SER A 85 -4.34 -10.33 3.33
C SER A 85 -4.03 -11.43 4.36
N MET A 86 -4.98 -11.75 5.26
CA MET A 86 -4.81 -12.88 6.19
C MET A 86 -4.56 -14.20 5.45
N ALA A 87 -5.35 -14.50 4.43
CA ALA A 87 -5.19 -15.73 3.65
C ALA A 87 -3.87 -15.75 2.87
N PHE A 88 -3.43 -14.62 2.35
CA PHE A 88 -2.16 -14.47 1.66
C PHE A 88 -0.98 -14.72 2.61
N HIS A 89 -0.88 -13.98 3.71
CA HIS A 89 0.22 -14.12 4.67
C HIS A 89 0.23 -15.48 5.40
N THR A 90 -0.92 -16.16 5.47
CA THR A 90 -0.98 -17.53 6.00
C THR A 90 -0.35 -18.55 5.03
N THR A 91 -0.51 -18.35 3.72
CA THR A 91 -0.30 -19.40 2.70
C THR A 91 0.80 -19.12 1.68
N LEU A 92 1.12 -17.85 1.43
CA LEU A 92 2.03 -17.35 0.39
C LEU A 92 1.73 -17.93 -1.02
N LYS A 93 0.44 -18.09 -1.31
CA LYS A 93 -0.05 -18.58 -2.61
C LYS A 93 -0.45 -17.44 -3.52
N TYR A 94 -0.27 -17.62 -4.83
CA TYR A 94 -0.53 -16.59 -5.81
C TYR A 94 -2.02 -16.24 -5.88
N GLU A 95 -2.89 -17.24 -5.74
CA GLU A 95 -4.34 -17.07 -5.71
C GLU A 95 -4.77 -16.21 -4.51
N MET A 96 -4.12 -16.40 -3.36
CA MET A 96 -4.40 -15.61 -2.16
C MET A 96 -3.77 -14.22 -2.23
N GLN A 97 -2.62 -14.06 -2.88
CA GLN A 97 -2.05 -12.76 -3.20
C GLN A 97 -3.03 -11.92 -4.04
N LEU A 98 -3.66 -12.52 -5.06
CA LEU A 98 -4.71 -11.85 -5.83
C LEU A 98 -5.92 -11.47 -4.96
N ALA A 99 -6.28 -12.33 -4.00
CA ALA A 99 -7.35 -12.07 -3.05
C ALA A 99 -7.03 -10.96 -2.03
N ASP A 100 -5.76 -10.63 -1.82
CA ASP A 100 -5.31 -9.48 -1.04
C ASP A 100 -5.28 -8.19 -1.88
N GLU A 101 -4.50 -8.21 -2.96
CA GLU A 101 -4.16 -7.01 -3.73
C GLU A 101 -5.33 -6.49 -4.58
N LEU A 102 -6.10 -7.35 -5.26
CA LEU A 102 -7.17 -6.89 -6.16
C LEU A 102 -8.33 -6.21 -5.42
N PRO A 103 -8.82 -6.73 -4.27
CA PRO A 103 -9.85 -6.04 -3.48
C PRO A 103 -9.46 -4.65 -3.00
N MET A 104 -8.17 -4.33 -2.85
CA MET A 104 -7.72 -2.97 -2.55
C MET A 104 -8.13 -1.99 -3.66
N ILE A 105 -7.90 -2.36 -4.93
CA ILE A 105 -8.30 -1.57 -6.10
C ILE A 105 -9.83 -1.41 -6.12
N TYR A 106 -10.57 -2.52 -5.94
CA TYR A 106 -12.03 -2.49 -6.01
C TYR A 106 -12.64 -1.61 -4.92
N THR A 107 -12.11 -1.69 -3.71
CA THR A 107 -12.57 -0.88 -2.57
C THR A 107 -12.33 0.61 -2.82
N VAL A 108 -11.15 0.98 -3.35
CA VAL A 108 -10.86 2.37 -3.71
C VAL A 108 -11.72 2.84 -4.87
N CYS A 109 -12.02 2.00 -5.87
CA CYS A 109 -12.98 2.33 -6.93
C CYS A 109 -14.39 2.60 -6.36
N ILE A 110 -14.86 1.83 -5.37
CA ILE A 110 -16.14 2.08 -4.68
C ILE A 110 -16.12 3.43 -3.95
N MET A 111 -15.04 3.74 -3.24
CA MET A 111 -14.86 5.04 -2.57
C MET A 111 -14.75 6.20 -3.58
N GLY A 112 -14.07 5.95 -4.70
CA GLY A 112 -13.99 6.86 -5.83
C GLY A 112 -15.37 7.14 -6.39
N PHE A 113 -16.18 6.11 -6.63
CA PHE A 113 -17.56 6.28 -7.07
C PHE A 113 -18.34 7.15 -6.08
N ALA A 114 -18.29 6.88 -4.77
CA ALA A 114 -18.96 7.70 -3.76
C ALA A 114 -18.58 9.19 -3.91
N THR A 115 -17.29 9.49 -4.06
CA THR A 115 -16.75 10.86 -4.06
C THR A 115 -16.92 11.60 -5.39
N PHE A 116 -16.73 10.93 -6.52
CA PHE A 116 -16.85 11.53 -7.85
C PHE A 116 -18.31 11.64 -8.31
N SER A 117 -19.18 10.71 -7.91
CA SER A 117 -20.62 10.73 -8.24
C SER A 117 -21.42 11.73 -7.40
N TYR A 118 -20.82 12.31 -6.35
CA TYR A 118 -21.50 13.21 -5.42
C TYR A 118 -22.21 14.37 -6.13
N ARG A 119 -23.53 14.47 -5.91
CA ARG A 119 -24.45 15.48 -6.47
C ARG A 119 -24.42 15.58 -8.00
N ARG A 120 -24.05 14.50 -8.70
CA ARG A 120 -24.12 14.42 -10.16
C ARG A 120 -25.47 13.83 -10.61
N PRO A 121 -25.97 14.18 -11.81
CA PRO A 121 -27.15 13.54 -12.39
C PRO A 121 -26.94 12.03 -12.60
N ALA A 122 -28.01 11.24 -12.56
CA ALA A 122 -27.95 9.76 -12.66
C ALA A 122 -27.16 9.26 -13.89
N LYS A 123 -27.32 9.92 -15.05
CA LYS A 123 -26.56 9.58 -16.27
C LYS A 123 -25.04 9.72 -16.08
N VAL A 124 -24.60 10.78 -15.40
CA VAL A 124 -23.18 11.03 -15.10
C VAL A 124 -22.68 10.05 -14.04
N GLN A 125 -23.51 9.71 -13.04
CA GLN A 125 -23.15 8.68 -12.06
C GLN A 125 -22.95 7.32 -12.72
N ALA A 126 -23.84 6.92 -13.64
CA ALA A 126 -23.71 5.69 -14.41
C ALA A 126 -22.43 5.68 -15.26
N LEU A 127 -22.10 6.80 -15.91
CA LEU A 127 -20.84 6.92 -16.68
C LEU A 127 -19.60 6.80 -15.78
N ILE A 128 -19.59 7.45 -14.61
CA ILE A 128 -18.50 7.33 -13.64
C ILE A 128 -18.37 5.89 -13.14
N ALA A 129 -19.49 5.22 -12.83
CA ALA A 129 -19.49 3.82 -12.41
C ALA A 129 -18.91 2.91 -13.51
N ALA A 130 -19.39 3.07 -14.75
CA ALA A 130 -18.87 2.32 -15.90
C ALA A 130 -17.37 2.54 -16.13
N GLY A 131 -16.91 3.79 -16.01
CA GLY A 131 -15.48 4.13 -16.13
C GLY A 131 -14.63 3.50 -15.03
N LEU A 132 -15.08 3.54 -13.77
CA LEU A 132 -14.35 2.94 -12.65
C LEU A 132 -14.34 1.40 -12.71
N VAL A 133 -15.45 0.78 -13.16
CA VAL A 133 -15.50 -0.66 -13.41
C VAL A 133 -14.56 -1.05 -14.55
N GLY A 134 -14.60 -0.32 -15.68
CA GLY A 134 -13.69 -0.53 -16.79
C GLY A 134 -12.22 -0.41 -16.38
N LEU A 135 -11.89 0.58 -15.56
CA LEU A 135 -10.54 0.75 -15.01
C LEU A 135 -10.13 -0.40 -14.09
N ALA A 136 -11.02 -0.84 -13.18
CA ALA A 136 -10.75 -1.98 -12.30
C ALA A 136 -10.54 -3.28 -13.10
N VAL A 137 -11.34 -3.52 -14.14
CA VAL A 137 -11.18 -4.67 -15.04
C VAL A 137 -9.86 -4.58 -15.80
N PHE A 138 -9.51 -3.41 -16.35
CA PHE A 138 -8.23 -3.21 -17.03
C PHE A 138 -7.04 -3.52 -16.11
N ILE A 139 -7.02 -2.93 -14.91
CA ILE A 139 -5.95 -3.17 -13.92
C ILE A 139 -5.87 -4.66 -13.58
N THR A 140 -7.02 -5.31 -13.36
CA THR A 140 -7.07 -6.74 -13.03
C THR A 140 -6.50 -7.60 -14.16
N VAL A 141 -6.98 -7.42 -15.39
CA VAL A 141 -6.52 -8.20 -16.54
C VAL A 141 -5.04 -7.99 -16.80
N TYR A 142 -4.57 -6.74 -16.76
CA TYR A 142 -3.16 -6.44 -16.90
C TYR A 142 -2.34 -7.11 -15.79
N TYR A 143 -2.80 -7.04 -14.54
CA TYR A 143 -2.08 -7.60 -13.41
C TYR A 143 -1.98 -9.14 -13.48
N LEU A 144 -3.03 -9.82 -13.94
CA LEU A 144 -3.02 -11.27 -14.13
C LEU A 144 -2.05 -11.73 -15.23
N VAL A 145 -1.86 -10.91 -16.27
CA VAL A 145 -0.96 -11.23 -17.39
C VAL A 145 0.48 -10.85 -17.06
N ALA A 146 0.70 -9.63 -16.59
CA ALA A 146 2.04 -9.08 -16.34
C ALA A 146 2.65 -9.59 -15.03
N LYS A 147 1.83 -9.93 -14.03
CA LYS A 147 2.23 -10.35 -12.68
C LYS A 147 3.25 -9.41 -12.02
N ASP A 148 3.18 -8.13 -12.36
CA ASP A 148 4.09 -7.08 -11.87
C ASP A 148 3.47 -6.35 -10.66
N PRO A 149 3.94 -6.60 -9.42
CA PRO A 149 3.38 -6.00 -8.21
C PRO A 149 3.62 -4.48 -8.16
N VAL A 150 4.64 -3.96 -8.84
CA VAL A 150 4.92 -2.51 -8.88
C VAL A 150 3.81 -1.77 -9.63
N PHE A 151 3.34 -2.34 -10.75
CA PHE A 151 2.19 -1.78 -11.48
C PHE A 151 0.96 -1.65 -10.58
N HIS A 152 0.64 -2.69 -9.81
CA HIS A 152 -0.48 -2.67 -8.87
C HIS A 152 -0.30 -1.56 -7.82
N GLN A 153 0.88 -1.47 -7.19
CA GLN A 153 1.18 -0.48 -6.17
C GLN A 153 1.01 0.95 -6.68
N VAL A 154 1.51 1.24 -7.89
CA VAL A 154 1.39 2.55 -8.53
C VAL A 154 -0.07 2.86 -8.86
N ALA A 155 -0.80 1.91 -9.44
CA ALA A 155 -2.22 2.09 -9.77
C ALA A 155 -3.07 2.35 -8.52
N TYR A 156 -2.85 1.57 -7.45
CA TYR A 156 -3.49 1.76 -6.16
C TYR A 156 -3.16 3.12 -5.54
N GLY A 157 -1.88 3.52 -5.57
CA GLY A 157 -1.41 4.81 -5.05
C GLY A 157 -2.08 6.00 -5.76
N LEU A 158 -2.11 5.98 -7.09
CA LEU A 158 -2.73 7.04 -7.90
C LEU A 158 -4.25 7.12 -7.67
N LEU A 159 -4.94 5.98 -7.63
CA LEU A 159 -6.38 5.92 -7.35
C LEU A 159 -6.72 6.44 -5.95
N THR A 160 -5.92 6.06 -4.95
CA THR A 160 -6.10 6.47 -3.55
C THR A 160 -5.86 7.97 -3.41
N ALA A 161 -4.75 8.49 -3.94
CA ALA A 161 -4.45 9.91 -3.94
C ALA A 161 -5.55 10.74 -4.61
N SER A 162 -6.00 10.31 -5.80
CA SER A 162 -7.09 10.96 -6.54
C SER A 162 -8.39 11.03 -5.71
N THR A 163 -8.73 9.95 -5.02
CA THR A 163 -9.92 9.88 -4.16
C THR A 163 -9.79 10.80 -2.94
N ILE A 164 -8.62 10.86 -2.30
CA ILE A 164 -8.34 11.74 -1.16
C ILE A 164 -8.41 13.21 -1.58
N PHE A 165 -7.72 13.62 -2.64
CA PHE A 165 -7.75 15.01 -3.13
C PHE A 165 -9.16 15.43 -3.53
N ARG A 166 -9.90 14.53 -4.18
CA ARG A 166 -11.31 14.77 -4.49
C ARG A 166 -12.16 14.94 -3.22
N GLY A 167 -11.88 14.17 -2.17
CA GLY A 167 -12.49 14.30 -0.85
C GLY A 167 -12.27 15.69 -0.23
N PHE A 168 -11.02 16.17 -0.22
CA PHE A 168 -10.70 17.54 0.21
C PHE A 168 -11.43 18.60 -0.60
N TYR A 169 -11.47 18.43 -1.93
CA TYR A 169 -12.20 19.36 -2.79
C TYR A 169 -13.69 19.41 -2.46
N VAL A 170 -14.34 18.26 -2.21
CA VAL A 170 -15.76 18.21 -1.81
C VAL A 170 -15.94 18.91 -0.46
N MET A 171 -15.06 18.65 0.51
CA MET A 171 -15.09 19.28 1.83
C MET A 171 -14.98 20.82 1.72
N GLU A 172 -13.96 21.35 1.05
CA GLU A 172 -13.72 22.79 0.98
C GLU A 172 -14.69 23.53 0.05
N LYS A 173 -15.00 22.98 -1.12
CA LYS A 173 -15.80 23.69 -2.13
C LYS A 173 -17.31 23.49 -1.98
N HIS A 174 -17.75 22.38 -1.39
CA HIS A 174 -19.19 22.06 -1.29
C HIS A 174 -19.71 22.13 0.14
N LEU A 175 -18.97 21.57 1.10
CA LEU A 175 -19.43 21.47 2.48
C LEU A 175 -19.21 22.78 3.25
N ARG A 176 -17.99 23.33 3.23
CA ARG A 176 -17.64 24.53 4.01
C ARG A 176 -18.54 25.75 3.74
N PRO A 177 -18.85 26.15 2.49
CA PRO A 177 -19.71 27.31 2.26
C PRO A 177 -21.13 27.11 2.80
N LYS A 178 -21.70 25.90 2.63
CA LYS A 178 -23.04 25.57 3.11
C LYS A 178 -23.12 25.50 4.62
N LEU A 179 -22.06 24.99 5.25
CA LEU A 179 -21.98 24.92 6.70
C LEU A 179 -21.81 26.31 7.32
N SER A 180 -20.97 27.15 6.72
CA SER A 180 -20.79 28.55 7.12
C SER A 180 -22.09 29.34 7.03
N GLN A 181 -22.90 29.13 5.98
CA GLN A 181 -24.21 29.77 5.83
C GLN A 181 -25.26 29.29 6.86
N ARG A 182 -25.25 28.00 7.23
CA ARG A 182 -26.28 27.41 8.11
C ARG A 182 -25.95 27.54 9.59
N LYS A 183 -24.67 27.37 9.95
CA LYS A 183 -24.17 27.30 11.33
C LYS A 183 -22.78 27.96 11.43
N PRO A 184 -22.67 29.29 11.31
CA PRO A 184 -21.40 29.99 11.26
C PRO A 184 -20.52 29.74 12.50
N ALA A 185 -21.13 29.73 13.69
CA ALA A 185 -20.42 29.53 14.96
C ALA A 185 -19.85 28.11 15.14
N GLU A 186 -20.48 27.08 14.56
CA GLU A 186 -20.00 25.70 14.65
C GLU A 186 -19.13 25.28 13.45
N CYS A 187 -19.16 26.03 12.36
CA CYS A 187 -18.49 25.70 11.10
C CYS A 187 -17.00 25.45 11.30
N GLU A 188 -16.32 26.35 12.02
CA GLU A 188 -14.88 26.21 12.27
C GLU A 188 -14.55 24.97 13.09
N ARG A 189 -15.37 24.65 14.10
CA ARG A 189 -15.21 23.43 14.92
C ARG A 189 -15.33 22.16 14.08
N TYR A 190 -16.34 22.06 13.22
CA TYR A 190 -16.52 20.88 12.36
C TYR A 190 -15.40 20.77 11.34
N MET A 191 -15.03 21.87 10.67
CA MET A 191 -13.96 21.87 9.67
C MET A 191 -12.63 21.45 10.30
N ARG A 192 -12.30 21.99 11.49
CA ARG A 192 -11.12 21.57 12.25
C ARG A 192 -11.14 20.06 12.53
N GLY A 193 -12.27 19.52 12.98
CA GLY A 193 -12.42 18.08 13.20
C GLY A 193 -12.21 17.24 11.93
N MET A 194 -12.74 17.70 10.79
CA MET A 194 -12.54 17.02 9.49
C MET A 194 -11.10 17.09 9.01
N TYR A 195 -10.42 18.23 9.19
CA TYR A 195 -9.00 18.37 8.90
C TYR A 195 -8.13 17.48 9.79
N THR A 196 -8.41 17.43 11.09
CA THR A 196 -7.72 16.51 12.01
C THR A 196 -7.89 15.07 11.55
N LEU A 197 -9.12 14.66 11.23
CA LEU A 197 -9.39 13.31 10.72
C LEU A 197 -8.60 13.01 9.43
N ALA A 198 -8.61 13.94 8.48
CA ALA A 198 -7.94 13.78 7.20
C ALA A 198 -6.40 13.72 7.34
N LEU A 199 -5.82 14.66 8.09
CA LEU A 199 -4.38 14.76 8.28
C LEU A 199 -3.84 13.61 9.13
N THR A 200 -4.57 13.18 10.18
CA THR A 200 -4.21 11.98 10.93
C THR A 200 -4.26 10.73 10.05
N GLY A 201 -5.28 10.59 9.20
CA GLY A 201 -5.38 9.48 8.26
C GLY A 201 -4.22 9.44 7.25
N ILE A 202 -3.88 10.59 6.66
CA ILE A 202 -2.74 10.72 5.74
C ILE A 202 -1.42 10.41 6.45
N PHE A 203 -1.22 10.96 7.65
CA PHE A 203 -0.03 10.69 8.44
C PHE A 203 0.12 9.19 8.75
N MET A 204 -0.95 8.54 9.21
CA MET A 204 -0.93 7.09 9.48
C MET A 204 -0.58 6.30 8.21
N PHE A 205 -1.20 6.63 7.08
CA PHE A 205 -0.93 5.95 5.81
C PHE A 205 0.53 6.13 5.35
N LEU A 206 1.06 7.36 5.41
CA LEU A 206 2.45 7.66 5.04
C LEU A 206 3.46 7.02 6.01
N ALA A 207 3.16 7.01 7.31
CA ALA A 207 3.99 6.34 8.32
C ALA A 207 4.01 4.83 8.07
N GLY A 208 2.85 4.23 7.77
CA GLY A 208 2.77 2.84 7.32
C GLY A 208 3.62 2.60 6.08
N PHE A 209 3.45 3.43 5.03
CA PHE A 209 4.19 3.30 3.78
C PHE A 209 5.71 3.40 3.99
N PHE A 210 6.13 4.28 4.88
CA PHE A 210 7.53 4.40 5.28
C PHE A 210 8.03 3.12 5.93
N LEU A 211 7.33 2.58 6.94
CA LEU A 211 7.71 1.33 7.61
C LEU A 211 7.74 0.14 6.65
N TRP A 212 6.77 0.06 5.74
CA TRP A 212 6.73 -0.92 4.66
C TRP A 212 7.99 -0.84 3.78
N ASN A 213 8.41 0.35 3.36
CA ASN A 213 9.64 0.52 2.57
C ASN A 213 10.89 0.15 3.38
N MET A 214 10.94 0.49 4.67
CA MET A 214 12.06 0.11 5.54
C MET A 214 12.18 -1.40 5.67
N ASP A 215 11.05 -2.10 5.79
CA ASP A 215 10.97 -3.56 5.83
C ASP A 215 11.53 -4.18 4.55
N ASN A 216 11.14 -3.67 3.38
CA ASN A 216 11.62 -4.15 2.08
C ASN A 216 13.10 -3.86 1.83
N ILE A 217 13.57 -2.65 2.13
CA ILE A 217 14.94 -2.20 1.80
C ILE A 217 15.97 -2.78 2.77
N PHE A 218 15.65 -2.77 4.08
CA PHE A 218 16.60 -3.15 5.13
C PHE A 218 16.34 -4.55 5.70
N CYS A 219 15.62 -5.40 4.97
CA CYS A 219 15.18 -6.70 5.48
C CYS A 219 16.32 -7.54 6.08
N HIS A 220 17.45 -7.65 5.38
CA HIS A 220 18.60 -8.42 5.88
C HIS A 220 19.12 -7.91 7.23
N HIS A 221 19.17 -6.59 7.43
CA HIS A 221 19.60 -5.99 8.69
C HIS A 221 18.55 -6.18 9.78
N LEU A 222 17.27 -5.97 9.46
CA LEU A 222 16.17 -6.18 10.38
C LEU A 222 16.12 -7.63 10.86
N THR A 223 16.24 -8.59 9.95
CA THR A 223 16.24 -10.03 10.27
C THR A 223 17.43 -10.44 11.13
N ALA A 224 18.64 -9.91 10.87
CA ALA A 224 19.78 -10.13 11.74
C ALA A 224 19.51 -9.61 13.17
N THR A 225 18.89 -8.43 13.30
CA THR A 225 18.50 -7.87 14.60
C THR A 225 17.37 -8.68 15.25
N LYS A 226 16.38 -9.17 14.49
CA LYS A 226 15.30 -10.03 14.99
C LYS A 226 15.84 -11.31 15.63
N LYS A 227 16.87 -11.92 15.02
CA LYS A 227 17.60 -13.08 15.55
C LYS A 227 18.35 -12.81 16.86
N GLN A 228 18.74 -11.55 17.14
CA GLN A 228 19.40 -11.17 18.39
C GLN A 228 18.41 -10.80 19.50
N ILE A 229 17.34 -10.10 19.15
CA ILE A 229 16.34 -9.58 20.11
C ILE A 229 15.37 -10.69 20.57
N LEU A 230 15.14 -11.69 19.72
CA LEU A 230 14.28 -12.85 19.95
C LEU A 230 12.79 -12.49 20.11
N LEU A 231 11.93 -13.49 20.00
CA LEU A 231 10.49 -13.32 20.26
C LEU A 231 10.25 -13.14 21.77
N PRO A 232 9.24 -12.37 22.19
CA PRO A 232 8.27 -11.64 21.38
C PRO A 232 8.74 -10.25 20.92
N TRP A 233 9.90 -9.78 21.40
CA TRP A 233 10.37 -8.41 21.19
C TRP A 233 10.72 -8.11 19.72
N SER A 234 11.11 -9.13 18.96
CA SER A 234 11.39 -9.03 17.52
C SER A 234 10.17 -8.61 16.70
N VAL A 235 8.94 -8.81 17.19
CA VAL A 235 7.69 -8.44 16.50
C VAL A 235 7.63 -6.94 16.18
N VAL A 236 8.26 -6.09 17.00
CA VAL A 236 8.30 -4.64 16.76
C VAL A 236 9.04 -4.29 15.46
N LEU A 237 9.94 -5.15 15.00
CA LEU A 237 10.71 -4.96 13.77
C LEU A 237 10.01 -5.50 12.52
N GLU A 238 8.82 -6.10 12.63
CA GLU A 238 8.04 -6.54 11.48
C GLU A 238 7.31 -5.33 10.87
N GLY A 239 8.00 -4.62 9.98
CA GLY A 239 7.52 -3.35 9.41
C GLY A 239 6.29 -3.53 8.53
N HIS A 240 6.18 -4.66 7.84
CA HIS A 240 4.98 -5.01 7.08
C HIS A 240 3.74 -5.21 7.97
N GLY A 241 3.90 -5.78 9.16
CA GLY A 241 2.83 -5.88 10.15
C GLY A 241 2.33 -4.51 10.63
N TRP A 242 3.25 -3.56 10.85
CA TRP A 242 2.88 -2.18 11.16
C TRP A 242 2.18 -1.46 10.01
N TRP A 243 2.54 -1.78 8.77
CA TRP A 243 1.84 -1.30 7.58
C TRP A 243 0.35 -1.66 7.62
N HIS A 244 -0.01 -2.91 7.95
CA HIS A 244 -1.42 -3.31 8.09
C HIS A 244 -2.15 -2.47 9.14
N ILE A 245 -1.56 -2.31 10.32
CA ILE A 245 -2.17 -1.54 11.42
C ILE A 245 -2.40 -0.08 10.99
N LEU A 246 -1.36 0.56 10.48
CA LEU A 246 -1.39 1.99 10.20
C LEU A 246 -2.23 2.32 8.97
N THR A 247 -2.17 1.51 7.91
CA THR A 247 -3.02 1.70 6.73
C THR A 247 -4.47 1.36 7.01
N GLY A 248 -4.75 0.30 7.77
CA GLY A 248 -6.10 -0.01 8.22
C GLY A 248 -6.73 1.15 8.99
N LEU A 249 -6.01 1.68 9.98
CA LEU A 249 -6.45 2.88 10.70
C LEU A 249 -6.62 4.09 9.76
N GLY A 250 -5.63 4.38 8.92
CA GLY A 250 -5.67 5.51 7.98
C GLY A 250 -6.86 5.46 7.03
N ILE A 251 -7.08 4.33 6.36
CA ILE A 251 -8.19 4.10 5.43
C ILE A 251 -9.53 4.19 6.17
N ARG A 252 -9.61 3.69 7.41
CA ARG A 252 -10.82 3.83 8.23
C ARG A 252 -11.17 5.30 8.49
N LEU A 253 -10.17 6.15 8.75
CA LEU A 253 -10.37 7.59 8.92
C LEU A 253 -10.76 8.26 7.60
N SER A 254 -10.16 7.86 6.47
CA SER A 254 -10.56 8.32 5.14
C SER A 254 -12.01 7.97 4.81
N LEU A 255 -12.46 6.74 5.13
CA LEU A 255 -13.87 6.33 4.97
C LEU A 255 -14.82 7.18 5.83
N MET A 256 -14.44 7.48 7.08
CA MET A 256 -15.19 8.42 7.94
C MET A 256 -15.28 9.82 7.31
N LEU A 257 -14.16 10.33 6.79
CA LEU A 257 -14.09 11.66 6.18
C LEU A 257 -15.00 11.75 4.97
N VAL A 258 -14.89 10.75 4.08
CA VAL A 258 -15.73 10.63 2.90
C VAL A 258 -17.19 10.59 3.36
N ASN A 259 -17.59 9.69 4.27
CA ASN A 259 -18.96 9.63 4.78
C ASN A 259 -19.47 10.96 5.38
N ALA A 260 -18.67 11.64 6.19
CA ALA A 260 -19.00 12.93 6.79
C ALA A 260 -19.24 14.05 5.76
N ASN A 261 -18.67 13.94 4.55
CA ASN A 261 -18.96 14.86 3.45
C ASN A 261 -20.38 14.69 2.87
N PHE A 262 -20.96 13.49 2.92
CA PHE A 262 -22.28 13.19 2.32
C PHE A 262 -23.41 13.42 3.29
N GLU A 263 -23.20 13.00 4.53
CA GLU A 263 -24.05 13.32 5.66
C GLU A 263 -23.24 14.21 6.58
N PRO A 264 -23.33 15.54 6.42
CA PRO A 264 -22.94 16.41 7.49
C PRO A 264 -23.64 15.90 8.74
N MET A 265 -23.00 15.99 9.90
CA MET A 265 -23.62 15.82 11.24
C MET A 265 -24.78 16.81 11.50
N LEU A 266 -25.47 17.27 10.47
CA LEU A 266 -26.64 18.11 10.43
C LEU A 266 -27.94 17.38 10.79
N ARG A 267 -27.95 16.04 10.93
CA ARG A 267 -29.13 15.33 11.45
C ARG A 267 -29.06 15.01 12.95
N PHE A 268 -27.88 14.92 13.54
CA PHE A 268 -27.76 14.56 14.95
C PHE A 268 -26.55 15.29 15.54
N GLY A 269 -26.78 16.14 16.55
CA GLY A 269 -25.75 16.76 17.37
C GLY A 269 -25.01 15.71 18.20
N VAL A 270 -24.25 14.84 17.55
CA VAL A 270 -23.53 13.73 18.16
C VAL A 270 -22.05 13.98 17.91
N ASP A 271 -21.40 14.54 18.92
CA ASP A 271 -19.95 14.63 19.03
C ASP A 271 -19.33 13.22 18.83
N PRO A 272 -18.38 13.02 17.90
CA PRO A 272 -17.80 11.70 17.66
C PRO A 272 -16.77 11.31 18.74
N TYR A 273 -16.43 12.21 19.65
CA TYR A 273 -15.44 11.97 20.71
C TYR A 273 -16.01 11.50 22.05
N TYR A 274 -17.32 11.61 22.30
CA TYR A 274 -17.91 11.32 23.61
C TYR A 274 -19.21 10.51 23.52
N ARG A 275 -19.08 9.18 23.44
CA ARG A 275 -20.17 8.29 23.85
C ARG A 275 -19.67 6.92 24.32
N THR A 276 -18.76 6.93 25.28
CA THR A 276 -18.75 5.89 26.31
C THR A 276 -19.87 6.23 27.31
N THR A 277 -20.71 5.25 27.61
CA THR A 277 -21.71 5.26 28.71
C THR A 277 -22.78 6.35 28.66
N THR A 278 -23.95 6.04 28.09
CA THR A 278 -25.27 6.14 28.73
C THR A 278 -26.38 5.89 27.71
N ALA A 279 -27.33 5.02 28.07
CA ALA A 279 -28.50 4.65 27.27
C ALA A 279 -29.45 5.85 27.04
N PRO A 280 -30.21 5.92 25.93
CA PRO A 280 -31.11 7.04 25.70
C PRO A 280 -32.45 6.81 26.42
N LEU A 281 -32.77 7.68 27.37
CA LEU A 281 -34.13 7.90 27.87
C LEU A 281 -34.82 9.04 27.10
N ARG A 282 -36.12 8.87 26.99
CA ARG A 282 -37.16 9.50 26.17
C ARG A 282 -37.14 11.04 25.99
N ARG A 283 -37.72 11.43 24.83
CA ARG A 283 -38.31 12.72 24.46
C ARG A 283 -39.10 13.40 25.60
N THR A 284 -38.98 14.73 25.69
CA THR A 284 -40.11 15.66 25.89
C THR A 284 -39.77 17.08 25.41
N GLN A 285 -40.82 17.83 25.12
CA GLN A 285 -40.93 19.01 24.26
C GLN A 285 -41.13 20.29 25.10
N HIS A 286 -40.93 21.47 24.47
CA HIS A 286 -41.22 22.85 24.95
C HIS A 286 -40.26 23.41 26.03
N ARG A 287 -39.84 24.68 26.00
CA ARG A 287 -40.63 25.91 25.92
C ARG A 287 -39.74 27.14 25.58
N GLN A 288 -40.29 28.11 24.84
CA GLN A 288 -39.75 29.47 24.65
C GLN A 288 -39.63 30.23 25.97
N ILE A 289 -38.57 31.02 26.17
CA ILE A 289 -38.56 32.22 27.02
C ILE A 289 -37.78 33.33 26.32
N ARG A 290 -38.34 34.54 26.44
CA ARG A 290 -38.02 35.80 25.77
C ARG A 290 -37.31 36.73 26.79
N THR A 291 -36.48 37.63 26.25
CA THR A 291 -36.10 38.97 26.79
C THR A 291 -34.97 39.06 27.83
N ILE A 292 -33.95 39.91 27.59
CA ILE A 292 -33.78 41.26 28.18
C ILE A 292 -32.55 41.96 27.55
N HIS A 293 -32.76 43.24 27.21
CA HIS A 293 -31.77 44.25 26.81
C HIS A 293 -30.85 44.63 27.98
N ILE A 294 -29.55 44.80 27.74
CA ILE A 294 -28.69 45.69 28.54
C ILE A 294 -27.79 46.48 27.58
N THR A 295 -27.88 47.80 27.70
CA THR A 295 -27.03 48.82 27.08
C THR A 295 -25.79 49.08 27.94
N SER A 296 -24.63 49.27 27.33
CA SER A 296 -23.66 50.28 27.81
C SER A 296 -22.71 50.70 26.70
N ASP A 297 -22.62 52.01 26.53
CA ASP A 297 -21.74 52.77 25.65
C ASP A 297 -20.28 52.80 26.18
N ASN A 298 -19.30 52.89 25.27
CA ASN A 298 -18.12 53.79 25.38
C ASN A 298 -17.07 53.52 24.28
N SER A 299 -17.14 54.36 23.26
CA SER A 299 -16.05 55.17 22.67
C SER A 299 -14.59 54.66 22.54
N ARG A 300 -14.10 54.86 21.29
CA ARG A 300 -12.76 55.31 20.84
C ARG A 300 -11.57 54.33 20.93
N PHE A 301 -11.01 53.98 19.77
CA PHE A 301 -9.75 54.57 19.29
C PHE A 301 -9.56 54.31 17.78
N LEU A 302 -9.36 55.39 17.02
CA LEU A 302 -8.94 55.41 15.62
C LEU A 302 -7.40 55.43 15.56
N ARG A 303 -6.80 54.75 14.58
CA ARG A 303 -5.73 55.33 13.76
C ARG A 303 -5.52 54.58 12.43
N HIS A 304 -5.45 55.39 11.38
CA HIS A 304 -5.19 55.07 9.97
C HIS A 304 -3.77 54.57 9.71
N TYR A 305 -3.58 53.82 8.61
CA TYR A 305 -2.49 54.05 7.65
C TYR A 305 -2.88 53.58 6.24
N THR A 306 -2.56 54.41 5.25
CA THR A 306 -2.80 54.26 3.80
C THR A 306 -1.67 53.51 3.08
N PRO A 307 -1.90 52.95 1.87
CA PRO A 307 -0.87 52.28 1.08
C PRO A 307 -0.20 53.22 0.06
N ASN A 308 1.03 52.88 -0.36
CA ASN A 308 1.83 53.61 -1.34
C ASN A 308 2.20 52.65 -2.51
N PRO A 309 2.10 53.06 -3.79
CA PRO A 309 2.66 52.29 -4.89
C PRO A 309 3.67 53.10 -5.73
N SER A 310 4.75 52.46 -6.17
CA SER A 310 5.42 52.73 -7.45
C SER A 310 6.66 51.85 -7.62
N LEU A 311 6.87 51.32 -8.83
CA LEU A 311 8.16 51.28 -9.53
C LEU A 311 8.02 50.71 -10.95
N SER A 312 8.68 51.39 -11.88
CA SER A 312 8.74 51.20 -13.34
C SER A 312 9.87 50.22 -13.77
N PRO A 313 9.99 49.85 -15.07
CA PRO A 313 10.71 48.64 -15.50
C PRO A 313 12.14 48.90 -15.97
N ALA A 314 13.01 47.89 -15.85
CA ALA A 314 14.37 47.88 -16.39
C ALA A 314 14.57 46.75 -17.40
N LEU A 315 15.09 47.13 -18.57
CA LEU A 315 15.57 46.32 -19.68
C LEU A 315 16.67 45.34 -19.23
N PHE A 316 16.65 44.10 -19.72
CA PHE A 316 17.80 43.21 -19.67
C PHE A 316 18.17 42.63 -21.04
N ARG A 317 19.46 42.75 -21.30
CA ARG A 317 20.24 42.45 -22.51
C ARG A 317 20.64 40.97 -22.48
N VAL A 318 20.59 40.30 -23.63
CA VAL A 318 21.09 38.92 -23.84
C VAL A 318 22.62 38.93 -23.94
N PRO A 319 23.34 38.03 -23.24
CA PRO A 319 24.71 37.69 -23.59
C PRO A 319 24.85 36.25 -24.13
N SER A 320 25.87 36.16 -24.97
CA SER A 320 26.41 35.06 -25.74
C SER A 320 26.85 33.82 -24.95
N VAL A 321 26.65 32.67 -25.59
CA VAL A 321 27.06 31.32 -25.19
C VAL A 321 28.58 31.19 -25.14
N ASN A 322 29.10 30.79 -23.97
CA ASN A 322 30.44 30.22 -23.81
C ASN A 322 30.25 28.79 -23.27
N MET A 323 30.68 27.78 -24.02
CA MET A 323 30.62 26.37 -23.60
C MET A 323 31.68 26.09 -22.53
N SER A 324 31.38 26.44 -21.29
CA SER A 324 31.86 25.68 -20.14
C SER A 324 30.63 25.01 -19.53
N ILE A 325 30.69 23.69 -19.34
CA ILE A 325 29.64 22.97 -18.62
C ILE A 325 29.53 23.65 -17.25
N SER A 326 28.38 24.27 -16.97
CA SER A 326 28.17 24.90 -15.67
C SER A 326 28.25 23.84 -14.58
N ASN A 327 28.80 24.18 -13.40
CA ASN A 327 28.85 23.29 -12.25
C ASN A 327 27.46 22.69 -11.92
N GLU A 328 26.40 23.43 -12.24
CA GLU A 328 25.01 23.02 -12.10
C GLU A 328 24.58 21.93 -13.12
N ALA A 329 25.01 22.03 -14.38
CA ALA A 329 24.79 20.99 -15.39
C ALA A 329 25.58 19.71 -15.08
N LEU A 330 26.80 19.84 -14.55
CA LEU A 330 27.61 18.71 -14.10
C LEU A 330 26.97 18.01 -12.89
N GLN A 331 26.50 18.77 -11.89
CA GLN A 331 25.77 18.22 -10.73
C GLN A 331 24.48 17.51 -11.14
N LYS A 332 23.75 18.04 -12.12
CA LYS A 332 22.55 17.40 -12.65
C LYS A 332 22.86 16.08 -13.35
N LEU A 333 23.92 16.05 -14.17
CA LEU A 333 24.37 14.85 -14.86
C LEU A 333 24.84 13.76 -13.88
N VAL A 334 25.60 14.13 -12.84
CA VAL A 334 26.04 13.20 -11.79
C VAL A 334 24.84 12.60 -11.07
N ARG A 335 23.84 13.40 -10.67
CA ARG A 335 22.62 12.90 -10.03
C ARG A 335 21.84 11.93 -10.91
N GLU A 336 21.79 12.18 -12.22
CA GLU A 336 21.12 11.32 -13.18
C GLU A 336 21.83 9.97 -13.34
N ILE A 337 23.18 9.98 -13.39
CA ILE A 337 24.00 8.77 -13.45
C ILE A 337 23.93 7.98 -12.12
N GLU A 338 23.92 8.66 -10.97
CA GLU A 338 23.73 8.02 -9.66
C GLU A 338 22.36 7.35 -9.54
N SER A 339 21.30 8.03 -9.99
CA SER A 339 19.94 7.48 -10.03
C SER A 339 19.86 6.24 -10.94
N GLN A 340 20.47 6.31 -12.12
CA GLN A 340 20.51 5.18 -13.06
C GLN A 340 21.34 4.00 -12.53
N ALA A 341 22.46 4.27 -11.85
CA ALA A 341 23.28 3.24 -11.21
C ALA A 341 22.52 2.56 -10.07
N ALA A 342 21.82 3.32 -9.22
CA ALA A 342 21.00 2.78 -8.13
C ALA A 342 19.86 1.89 -8.66
N ALA A 343 19.17 2.33 -9.73
CA ALA A 343 18.13 1.55 -10.38
C ALA A 343 18.67 0.25 -11.01
N ALA A 344 19.84 0.31 -11.66
CA ALA A 344 20.49 -0.89 -12.21
C ALA A 344 20.88 -1.87 -11.09
N GLN A 345 21.41 -1.38 -9.96
CA GLN A 345 21.77 -2.21 -8.81
C GLN A 345 20.56 -2.95 -8.20
N GLN A 346 19.41 -2.28 -8.11
CA GLN A 346 18.16 -2.90 -7.66
C GLN A 346 17.70 -4.01 -8.61
N GLN A 347 17.76 -3.75 -9.93
CA GLN A 347 17.38 -4.76 -10.92
C GLN A 347 18.33 -5.96 -10.93
N ILE A 348 19.64 -5.76 -10.71
CA ILE A 348 20.62 -6.85 -10.58
C ILE A 348 20.24 -7.79 -9.43
N SER A 349 19.88 -7.25 -8.26
CA SER A 349 19.47 -8.06 -7.10
C SER A 349 18.24 -8.93 -7.41
N LEU A 350 17.26 -8.35 -8.11
CA LEU A 350 16.02 -9.02 -8.49
C LEU A 350 16.28 -10.15 -9.51
N VAL A 351 17.08 -9.88 -10.54
CA VAL A 351 17.46 -10.88 -11.56
C VAL A 351 18.31 -12.01 -10.96
N ARG A 352 19.22 -11.71 -10.02
CA ARG A 352 20.00 -12.74 -9.29
C ARG A 352 19.09 -13.66 -8.48
N THR A 353 18.11 -13.10 -7.79
CA THR A 353 17.15 -13.88 -6.99
C THR A 353 16.30 -14.79 -7.88
N GLN A 354 15.80 -14.26 -9.01
CA GLN A 354 15.08 -15.04 -10.01
C GLN A 354 15.93 -16.17 -10.61
N THR A 355 17.19 -15.89 -10.94
CA THR A 355 18.14 -16.87 -11.48
C THR A 355 18.41 -17.99 -10.48
N ALA A 356 18.65 -17.65 -9.21
CA ALA A 356 18.86 -18.63 -8.15
C ALA A 356 17.62 -19.51 -7.94
N SER A 357 16.41 -18.93 -7.99
CA SER A 357 15.15 -19.67 -7.90
C SER A 357 15.01 -20.67 -9.06
N LYS A 358 15.21 -20.21 -10.30
CA LYS A 358 15.11 -21.05 -11.50
C LYS A 358 16.18 -22.15 -11.54
N GLN A 359 17.39 -21.88 -11.06
CA GLN A 359 18.43 -22.90 -10.94
C GLN A 359 18.09 -23.97 -9.89
N ARG A 360 17.40 -23.62 -8.80
CA ARG A 360 16.90 -24.61 -7.85
C ARG A 360 15.81 -25.47 -8.47
N GLU A 361 14.85 -24.86 -9.17
CA GLU A 361 13.77 -25.57 -9.89
C GLU A 361 14.35 -26.56 -10.91
N MET A 362 15.35 -26.11 -11.69
CA MET A 362 16.05 -26.95 -12.67
C MET A 362 16.75 -28.14 -12.00
N ARG A 363 17.46 -27.92 -10.89
CA ARG A 363 18.13 -29.01 -10.15
C ARG A 363 17.12 -30.01 -9.60
N LEU A 364 16.01 -29.54 -9.04
CA LEU A 364 14.96 -30.41 -8.53
C LEU A 364 14.37 -31.27 -9.66
N ALA A 365 14.08 -30.69 -10.82
CA ALA A 365 13.60 -31.41 -11.99
C ALA A 365 14.64 -32.43 -12.52
N GLN A 366 15.94 -32.07 -12.52
CA GLN A 366 17.03 -32.97 -12.90
C GLN A 366 17.16 -34.16 -11.95
N LEU A 367 17.10 -33.91 -10.64
CA LEU A 367 17.14 -34.96 -9.61
C LEU A 367 15.91 -35.86 -9.71
N THR A 368 14.73 -35.27 -9.85
CA THR A 368 13.49 -36.05 -10.04
C THR A 368 13.60 -36.94 -11.28
N ARG A 369 14.14 -36.41 -12.38
CA ARG A 369 14.35 -37.18 -13.60
C ARG A 369 15.36 -38.31 -13.40
N SER A 370 16.44 -38.11 -12.63
CA SER A 370 17.42 -39.17 -12.35
C SER A 370 16.84 -40.27 -11.45
N GLU A 371 16.05 -39.90 -10.45
CA GLU A 371 15.37 -40.87 -9.58
C GLU A 371 14.36 -41.71 -10.37
N ILE A 372 13.55 -41.07 -11.22
CA ILE A 372 12.59 -41.76 -12.10
C ILE A 372 13.31 -42.65 -13.13
N ALA A 373 14.51 -42.27 -13.58
CA ALA A 373 15.31 -43.08 -14.50
C ALA A 373 15.93 -44.34 -13.86
N ALA A 374 16.07 -44.36 -12.53
CA ALA A 374 16.53 -45.55 -11.81
C ALA A 374 15.42 -46.59 -11.59
N LEU A 375 14.15 -46.24 -11.83
CA LEU A 375 13.01 -47.13 -11.59
C LEU A 375 12.79 -48.12 -12.76
N PRO A 376 12.33 -49.36 -12.45
CA PRO A 376 11.81 -50.28 -13.46
C PRO A 376 10.67 -49.68 -14.27
N SER A 377 10.59 -49.98 -15.58
CA SER A 377 9.63 -49.39 -16.51
C SER A 377 8.16 -49.70 -16.21
N ASP A 378 7.89 -50.74 -15.43
CA ASP A 378 6.58 -51.19 -14.95
C ASP A 378 6.16 -50.54 -13.62
N THR A 379 7.00 -49.70 -13.04
CA THR A 379 6.69 -49.00 -11.78
C THR A 379 5.56 -47.99 -11.99
N ALA A 380 4.51 -48.09 -11.16
CA ALA A 380 3.42 -47.13 -11.16
C ALA A 380 3.91 -45.77 -10.62
N VAL A 381 4.00 -44.77 -11.51
CA VAL A 381 4.33 -43.39 -11.15
C VAL A 381 3.13 -42.48 -11.35
N TYR A 382 3.05 -41.42 -10.53
CA TYR A 382 1.91 -40.52 -10.52
C TYR A 382 2.39 -39.07 -10.60
N GLU A 383 1.71 -38.27 -11.41
CA GLU A 383 1.94 -36.83 -11.52
C GLU A 383 0.90 -36.06 -10.68
N GLY A 384 1.34 -35.04 -9.95
CA GLY A 384 0.45 -34.13 -9.22
C GLY A 384 -0.28 -33.16 -10.16
N VAL A 385 -1.61 -33.16 -10.10
CA VAL A 385 -2.49 -32.20 -10.79
C VAL A 385 -3.36 -31.51 -9.74
N GLY A 386 -2.88 -30.38 -9.22
CA GLY A 386 -3.52 -29.67 -8.11
C GLY A 386 -3.47 -30.50 -6.82
N LYS A 387 -4.63 -30.99 -6.35
CA LYS A 387 -4.74 -31.85 -5.16
C LYS A 387 -4.89 -33.34 -5.48
N MET A 388 -4.85 -33.72 -6.76
CA MET A 388 -5.01 -35.10 -7.22
C MET A 388 -3.70 -35.62 -7.80
N PHE A 389 -3.54 -36.93 -7.83
CA PHE A 389 -2.42 -37.61 -8.46
C PHE A 389 -2.94 -38.50 -9.58
N VAL A 390 -2.40 -38.35 -10.79
CA VAL A 390 -2.83 -39.09 -11.99
C VAL A 390 -1.71 -40.04 -12.39
N ALA A 391 -2.05 -41.32 -12.59
CA ALA A 391 -1.09 -42.32 -13.03
C ALA A 391 -0.57 -41.98 -14.45
N ILE A 392 0.74 -42.04 -14.64
CA ILE A 392 1.39 -41.75 -15.91
C ILE A 392 2.49 -42.79 -16.18
N PRO A 393 2.72 -43.23 -17.43
CA PRO A 393 3.85 -44.10 -17.72
C PRO A 393 5.20 -43.41 -17.47
N VAL A 394 6.18 -44.16 -16.95
CA VAL A 394 7.55 -43.67 -16.69
C VAL A 394 8.18 -42.96 -17.90
N PRO A 395 8.11 -43.49 -19.14
CA PRO A 395 8.70 -42.81 -20.30
C PRO A 395 8.08 -41.43 -20.55
N THR A 396 6.76 -41.32 -20.44
CA THR A 396 6.02 -40.07 -20.65
C THR A 396 6.40 -39.02 -19.59
N LEU A 397 6.59 -39.44 -18.33
CA LEU A 397 7.03 -38.55 -17.26
C LEU A 397 8.48 -38.08 -17.48
N GLN A 398 9.37 -38.95 -17.95
CA GLN A 398 10.76 -38.58 -18.27
C GLN A 398 10.84 -37.57 -19.42
N ASP A 399 10.04 -37.75 -20.47
CA ASP A 399 9.99 -36.80 -21.59
C ASP A 399 9.46 -35.44 -21.13
N LYS A 400 8.43 -35.44 -20.27
CA LYS A 400 7.87 -34.21 -19.70
C LYS A 400 8.89 -33.45 -18.84
N LEU A 401 9.58 -34.15 -17.94
CA LEU A 401 10.66 -33.58 -17.13
C LEU A 401 11.81 -33.08 -18.02
N GLY A 402 12.15 -33.81 -19.09
CA GLY A 402 13.15 -33.39 -20.07
C GLY A 402 12.79 -32.08 -20.78
N SER A 403 11.52 -31.93 -21.19
CA SER A 403 11.01 -30.69 -21.77
C SER A 403 11.01 -29.54 -20.77
N GLN A 404 10.64 -29.80 -19.51
CA GLN A 404 10.63 -28.80 -18.45
C GLN A 404 12.06 -28.29 -18.15
N ILE A 405 13.04 -29.20 -18.04
CA ILE A 405 14.45 -28.85 -17.84
C ILE A 405 14.94 -27.94 -18.97
N LYS A 406 14.69 -28.28 -20.24
CA LYS A 406 15.07 -27.42 -21.38
C LYS A 406 14.41 -26.04 -21.36
N GLY A 407 13.14 -25.98 -20.96
CA GLY A 407 12.43 -24.71 -20.80
C GLY A 407 13.08 -23.82 -19.76
N ILE A 408 13.34 -24.37 -18.56
CA ILE A 408 13.99 -23.66 -17.46
C ILE A 408 15.42 -23.25 -17.83
N GLU A 409 16.17 -24.11 -18.52
CA GLU A 409 17.53 -23.81 -19.00
C GLU A 409 17.54 -22.59 -19.93
N THR A 410 16.58 -22.51 -20.85
CA THR A 410 16.41 -21.35 -21.75
C THR A 410 16.07 -20.06 -20.97
N GLU A 411 15.23 -20.17 -19.94
CA GLU A 411 14.91 -19.04 -19.06
C GLU A 411 16.14 -18.57 -18.27
N VAL A 412 16.92 -19.50 -17.69
CA VAL A 412 18.16 -19.20 -16.96
C VAL A 412 19.17 -18.50 -17.87
N ASP A 413 19.33 -18.94 -19.11
CA ASP A 413 20.21 -18.29 -20.09
C ASP A 413 19.73 -16.88 -20.42
N SER A 414 18.42 -16.68 -20.57
CA SER A 414 17.85 -15.35 -20.83
C SER A 414 18.08 -14.39 -19.66
N LEU A 415 17.91 -14.87 -18.43
CA LEU A 415 18.17 -14.11 -17.20
C LEU A 415 19.66 -13.83 -17.04
N GLY A 416 20.54 -14.76 -17.39
CA GLY A 416 21.99 -14.58 -17.40
C GLY A 416 22.43 -13.47 -18.36
N LYS A 417 21.88 -13.45 -19.58
CA LYS A 417 22.14 -12.35 -20.55
C LYS A 417 21.68 -11.00 -20.02
N ARG A 418 20.49 -10.96 -19.40
CA ARG A 418 19.95 -9.74 -18.78
C ARG A 418 20.80 -9.27 -17.60
N LEU A 419 21.24 -10.20 -16.75
CA LEU A 419 22.12 -9.91 -15.61
C LEU A 419 23.44 -9.30 -16.09
N HIS A 420 24.07 -9.90 -17.09
CA HIS A 420 25.33 -9.41 -17.66
C HIS A 420 25.19 -8.00 -18.25
N TYR A 421 24.09 -7.73 -18.95
CA TYR A 421 23.79 -6.38 -19.45
C TYR A 421 23.70 -5.37 -18.31
N LEU A 422 22.92 -5.66 -17.27
CA LEU A 422 22.74 -4.77 -16.13
C LEU A 422 24.03 -4.54 -15.34
N GLU A 423 24.84 -5.58 -15.12
CA GLU A 423 26.15 -5.48 -14.47
C GLU A 423 27.11 -4.60 -15.28
N THR A 424 27.10 -4.73 -16.61
CA THR A 424 27.89 -3.89 -17.51
C THR A 424 27.43 -2.44 -17.46
N THR A 425 26.12 -2.19 -17.46
CA THR A 425 25.57 -0.84 -17.31
C THR A 425 25.96 -0.21 -15.97
N ALA A 426 25.82 -0.94 -14.85
CA ALA A 426 26.17 -0.46 -13.52
C ALA A 426 27.67 -0.12 -13.43
N LYS A 427 28.53 -0.99 -13.98
CA LYS A 427 29.98 -0.76 -14.03
C LYS A 427 30.34 0.48 -14.86
N ASN A 428 29.76 0.62 -16.05
CA ASN A 428 30.01 1.79 -16.90
C ASN A 428 29.56 3.09 -16.21
N SER A 429 28.41 3.08 -15.53
CA SER A 429 27.95 4.24 -14.75
C SER A 429 28.91 4.60 -13.61
N GLN A 430 29.45 3.61 -12.88
CA GLN A 430 30.45 3.82 -11.83
C GLN A 430 31.76 4.40 -12.40
N ASP A 431 32.27 3.84 -13.50
CA ASP A 431 33.49 4.32 -14.17
C ASP A 431 33.34 5.76 -14.67
N HIS A 432 32.13 6.15 -15.12
CA HIS A 432 31.82 7.52 -15.52
C HIS A 432 31.83 8.48 -14.33
N ILE A 433 31.24 8.07 -13.19
CA ILE A 433 31.26 8.87 -11.95
C ILE A 433 32.70 9.07 -11.48
N GLU A 434 33.50 8.01 -11.43
CA GLU A 434 34.89 8.07 -10.97
C GLU A 434 35.76 8.98 -11.85
N LYS A 435 35.60 8.92 -13.17
CA LYS A 435 36.29 9.83 -14.11
C LYS A 435 35.91 11.28 -13.90
N MET A 436 34.64 11.58 -13.64
CA MET A 436 34.18 12.94 -13.36
C MET A 436 34.72 13.47 -12.03
N LEU A 437 34.76 12.62 -10.98
CA LEU A 437 35.32 12.99 -9.68
C LEU A 437 36.83 13.22 -9.73
N ARG A 438 37.57 12.41 -10.50
CA ARG A 438 39.02 12.60 -10.71
C ARG A 438 39.33 13.83 -11.57
N GLY A 439 38.51 14.11 -12.59
CA GLY A 439 38.65 15.30 -13.44
C GLY A 439 38.34 16.61 -12.73
N ALA A 440 37.45 16.60 -11.73
CA ALA A 440 37.16 17.76 -10.88
C ALA A 440 38.25 18.05 -9.83
N GLY A 441 39.14 17.08 -9.54
CA GLY A 441 40.23 17.23 -8.56
C GLY A 441 41.56 17.73 -9.14
N GLN A 442 41.63 18.04 -10.43
CA GLN A 442 42.84 18.53 -11.13
C GLN A 442 42.72 19.98 -11.63
N GLN A 443 41.75 20.75 -11.14
CA GLN A 443 41.64 22.20 -11.39
C GLN A 443 41.89 23.03 -10.15
#